data_AF-A0A4Z0E3V9-F1
#
_entry.id   AF-A0A4Z0E3V9-F1
#
_cell.length_a   1.000
_cell.length_b   1.000
_cell.length_c   1.000
_cell.angle_alpha   90.00
_cell.angle_beta   90.00
_cell.angle_gamma   90.00
#
_symmetry.space_group_name_H-M   'P 1'
#
loop_
_entity.id
_entity.type
_entity.pdbx_description
1 polymer ?
#
loop_
_entity_poly.entity_id
_entity_poly.type
_entity_poly.pdbx_seq_one_letter_code
_entity_poly.pdbx_strand_id
1 'polypeptide(L)'
;MTMRRCFVCAADMVAPSTRHLIYPDGRRRLFPLACASCGVLLEGGADASRCRAHLAEALAAQVFVSDPDATYGLDLYTLRSAATGLGRGVRPLDAEGRAALRHPHDGHAARAALYTLDASEGRPVSLGLLCRQSELDAVLTSLPAQVGWTDDIAILLDSDVTPPGAVSVAGFPAGAVRVTARPLEGNFAAQRNALQALARHAWMLQLDADETLDPATGRLLPALAALAGADAVRSIGLPRFNRVDGVLSDVYPDVQYRLNRNDVRYAGRVHERPQLAGGWPESFISLHGGIEHRLSRAHVAGRSRRYEALDPGRGRPEEEDALLRPYRD
;
A
#
# COMPACT_ATOMS: atom_id res chain seq x y z
N MET A 1 18.18 15.71 17.42
CA MET A 1 16.72 15.50 17.55
C MET A 1 16.42 14.08 17.11
N THR A 2 15.63 13.35 17.88
CA THR A 2 15.13 12.02 17.49
C THR A 2 14.28 12.16 16.23
N MET A 3 14.52 11.29 15.26
CA MET A 3 13.77 11.23 14.01
C MET A 3 12.29 10.91 14.33
N ARG A 4 11.39 11.89 14.12
CA ARG A 4 9.95 11.69 14.31
C ARG A 4 9.43 10.65 13.31
N ARG A 5 9.72 10.86 12.02
CA ARG A 5 9.24 10.01 10.93
C ARG A 5 10.31 9.09 10.39
N CYS A 6 9.93 7.83 10.19
CA CYS A 6 10.79 6.82 9.61
C CYS A 6 11.38 7.26 8.25
N PHE A 7 12.71 7.24 8.10
CA PHE A 7 13.38 7.64 6.86
C PHE A 7 13.05 6.74 5.65
N VAL A 8 12.54 5.51 5.89
CA VAL A 8 12.16 4.53 4.86
C VAL A 8 10.72 4.75 4.40
N CYS A 9 9.75 4.73 5.31
CA CYS A 9 8.32 4.74 4.97
C CYS A 9 7.56 6.02 5.35
N ALA A 10 8.23 7.02 5.91
CA ALA A 10 7.67 8.29 6.39
C ALA A 10 6.62 8.21 7.51
N ALA A 11 6.34 7.01 8.02
CA ALA A 11 5.42 6.83 9.15
C ALA A 11 5.97 7.49 10.43
N ASP A 12 5.11 8.23 11.13
CA ASP A 12 5.33 8.71 12.50
C ASP A 12 5.08 7.57 13.50
N MET A 13 5.89 6.52 13.39
CA MET A 13 5.75 5.28 14.16
C MET A 13 7.11 4.75 14.61
N VAL A 14 8.09 5.63 14.80
CA VAL A 14 9.39 5.25 15.38
C VAL A 14 9.23 5.18 16.89
N ALA A 15 9.50 4.01 17.46
CA ALA A 15 9.31 3.72 18.89
C ALA A 15 10.51 2.95 19.46
N PRO A 16 10.68 2.93 20.80
CA PRO A 16 11.68 2.10 21.46
C PRO A 16 11.59 0.63 21.05
N SER A 17 12.74 -0.03 20.93
CA SER A 17 12.83 -1.43 20.52
C SER A 17 13.94 -2.16 21.27
N THR A 18 13.79 -3.47 21.37
CA THR A 18 14.80 -4.43 21.83
C THR A 18 15.24 -5.40 20.72
N ARG A 19 14.81 -5.12 19.48
CA ARG A 19 15.14 -5.94 18.32
C ARG A 19 16.63 -5.87 18.01
N HIS A 20 17.12 -6.94 17.41
CA HIS A 20 18.52 -7.09 17.00
C HIS A 20 18.61 -7.72 15.62
N LEU A 21 19.77 -7.56 14.99
CA LEU A 21 20.16 -8.33 13.82
C LEU A 21 21.42 -9.14 14.11
N ILE A 22 21.50 -10.31 13.50
CA ILE A 22 22.66 -11.20 13.43
C ILE A 22 23.20 -11.11 12.00
N TYR A 23 24.45 -10.70 11.86
CA TYR A 23 25.13 -10.55 10.59
C TYR A 23 25.82 -11.86 10.16
N PRO A 24 26.19 -12.01 8.87
CA PRO A 24 26.82 -13.23 8.37
C PRO A 24 28.12 -13.65 9.07
N ASP A 25 28.83 -12.69 9.68
CA ASP A 25 30.03 -12.93 10.49
C ASP A 25 29.71 -13.35 11.95
N GLY A 26 28.43 -13.48 12.30
CA GLY A 26 27.95 -13.81 13.64
C GLY A 26 27.81 -12.59 14.57
N ARG A 27 28.18 -11.37 14.12
CA ARG A 27 28.01 -10.16 14.92
C ARG A 27 26.53 -9.94 15.22
N ARG A 28 26.20 -9.79 16.49
CA ARG A 28 24.84 -9.44 16.95
C ARG A 28 24.81 -7.97 17.31
N ARG A 29 23.83 -7.23 16.79
CA ARG A 29 23.66 -5.79 17.06
C ARG A 29 22.23 -5.47 17.47
N LEU A 30 22.09 -4.82 18.63
CA LEU A 30 20.82 -4.33 19.15
C LEU A 30 20.54 -2.94 18.58
N PHE A 31 19.28 -2.65 18.30
CA PHE A 31 18.84 -1.33 17.84
C PHE A 31 17.81 -0.76 18.82
N PRO A 32 18.06 0.41 19.43
CA PRO A 32 17.19 0.99 20.46
C PRO A 32 15.84 1.49 19.91
N LEU A 33 15.70 1.63 18.59
CA LEU A 33 14.50 2.18 17.95
C LEU A 33 14.08 1.28 16.77
N ALA A 34 12.77 1.19 16.53
CA ALA A 34 12.21 0.52 15.36
C ALA A 34 10.98 1.29 14.83
N CYS A 35 10.77 1.23 13.52
CA CYS A 35 9.52 1.69 12.93
C CYS A 35 8.46 0.59 12.99
N ALA A 36 7.33 0.85 13.66
CA ALA A 36 6.23 -0.12 13.75
C ALA A 36 5.46 -0.31 12.42
N SER A 37 5.67 0.57 11.43
CA SER A 37 5.04 0.46 10.11
C SER A 37 5.82 -0.47 9.16
N CYS A 38 7.08 -0.13 8.86
CA CYS A 38 7.88 -0.88 7.89
C CYS A 38 8.82 -1.93 8.51
N GLY A 39 9.16 -1.80 9.80
CA GLY A 39 10.07 -2.72 10.49
C GLY A 39 11.54 -2.29 10.53
N VAL A 40 11.95 -1.16 9.91
CA VAL A 40 13.35 -0.70 9.96
C VAL A 40 13.81 -0.48 11.40
N LEU A 41 15.04 -0.89 11.67
CA LEU A 41 15.72 -0.72 12.95
C LEU A 41 16.66 0.48 12.89
N LEU A 42 16.82 1.20 14.00
CA LEU A 42 17.50 2.49 14.06
C LEU A 42 18.38 2.60 15.30
N GLU A 43 19.55 3.19 15.13
CA GLU A 43 20.40 3.64 16.23
C GLU A 43 19.90 4.95 16.84
N GLY A 44 20.32 5.20 18.09
CA GLY A 44 20.13 6.49 18.73
C GLY A 44 20.84 7.60 17.95
N GLY A 45 20.10 8.64 17.56
CA GLY A 45 20.67 9.78 16.83
C GLY A 45 20.93 9.56 15.34
N ALA A 46 20.38 8.48 14.75
CA ALA A 46 20.45 8.25 13.30
C ALA A 46 19.94 9.48 12.50
N ASP A 47 20.72 9.90 11.50
CA ASP A 47 20.36 11.01 10.62
C ASP A 47 19.58 10.50 9.40
N ALA A 48 18.36 11.00 9.19
CA ALA A 48 17.45 10.51 8.15
C ALA A 48 18.04 10.66 6.74
N SER A 49 18.71 11.78 6.48
CA SER A 49 19.26 12.08 5.15
C SER A 49 20.45 11.20 4.83
N ARG A 50 21.35 10.98 5.79
CA ARG A 50 22.46 10.01 5.66
C ARG A 50 21.96 8.59 5.49
N CYS A 51 20.95 8.18 6.28
CA CYS A 51 20.36 6.84 6.16
C CYS A 51 19.74 6.63 4.77
N ARG A 52 19.00 7.62 4.25
CA ARG A 52 18.42 7.56 2.89
C ARG A 52 19.48 7.44 1.81
N ALA A 53 20.52 8.28 1.86
CA ALA A 53 21.61 8.25 0.88
C ALA A 53 22.32 6.89 0.88
N HIS A 54 22.68 6.40 2.07
CA HIS A 54 23.35 5.11 2.22
C HIS A 54 22.48 3.95 1.73
N LEU A 55 21.18 3.95 2.07
CA LEU A 55 20.25 2.91 1.60
C LEU A 55 20.05 2.94 0.08
N ALA A 56 19.95 4.13 -0.51
CA ALA A 56 19.81 4.28 -1.96
C ALA A 56 21.04 3.75 -2.71
N GLU A 57 22.25 4.03 -2.21
CA GLU A 57 23.50 3.49 -2.74
C GLU A 57 23.52 1.95 -2.66
N ALA A 58 23.19 1.39 -1.49
CA ALA A 58 23.14 -0.06 -1.30
C ALA A 58 22.10 -0.76 -2.20
N LEU A 59 20.94 -0.12 -2.44
CA LEU A 59 19.89 -0.63 -3.32
C LEU A 59 20.18 -0.44 -4.82
N ALA A 60 21.22 0.30 -5.19
CA ALA A 60 21.68 0.41 -6.57
C ALA A 60 22.53 -0.79 -7.02
N ALA A 61 23.07 -1.57 -6.08
CA ALA A 61 23.87 -2.76 -6.35
C ALA A 61 23.03 -3.93 -6.92
N GLN A 62 23.70 -4.95 -7.48
CA GLN A 62 23.04 -6.20 -7.89
C GLN A 62 22.69 -7.10 -6.70
N VAL A 63 23.43 -6.97 -5.60
CA VAL A 63 23.21 -7.74 -4.37
C VAL A 63 23.25 -6.75 -3.22
N PHE A 64 22.19 -6.76 -2.41
CA PHE A 64 22.15 -6.05 -1.15
C PHE A 64 22.77 -6.92 -0.05
N VAL A 65 23.66 -6.34 0.73
CA VAL A 65 24.18 -6.91 1.97
C VAL A 65 24.08 -5.82 3.04
N SER A 66 23.44 -6.11 4.17
CA SER A 66 23.40 -5.16 5.29
C SER A 66 24.81 -4.79 5.75
N ASP A 67 25.08 -3.49 5.83
CA ASP A 67 26.30 -2.96 6.45
C ASP A 67 26.18 -3.04 7.99
N PRO A 68 27.08 -3.76 8.69
CA PRO A 68 27.06 -3.90 10.14
C PRO A 68 27.31 -2.60 10.91
N ASP A 69 27.84 -1.57 10.26
CA ASP A 69 28.17 -0.28 10.87
C ASP A 69 27.20 0.85 10.49
N ALA A 70 26.26 0.62 9.57
CA ALA A 70 25.21 1.57 9.24
C ALA A 70 24.36 1.94 10.47
N THR A 71 23.87 3.17 10.58
CA THR A 71 23.04 3.61 11.72
C THR A 71 21.60 3.07 11.69
N TYR A 72 21.32 2.10 10.84
CA TYR A 72 20.04 1.43 10.68
C TYR A 72 20.25 -0.05 10.35
N GLY A 73 19.20 -0.85 10.53
CA GLY A 73 19.19 -2.27 10.20
C GLY A 73 17.92 -2.67 9.47
N LEU A 74 18.05 -3.63 8.56
CA LEU A 74 16.94 -4.22 7.82
C LEU A 74 17.00 -5.73 7.98
N ASP A 75 15.87 -6.33 8.35
CA ASP A 75 15.62 -7.74 8.04
C ASP A 75 15.17 -7.88 6.57
N LEU A 76 15.11 -9.10 6.06
CA LEU A 76 14.82 -9.34 4.65
C LEU A 76 13.40 -8.92 4.23
N TYR A 77 12.43 -9.01 5.14
CA TYR A 77 11.05 -8.55 4.91
C TYR A 77 10.98 -7.02 4.78
N THR A 78 11.69 -6.30 5.66
CA THR A 78 11.80 -4.85 5.65
C THR A 78 12.55 -4.39 4.40
N LEU A 79 13.61 -5.09 4.01
CA LEU A 79 14.35 -4.83 2.77
C LEU A 79 13.44 -4.93 1.55
N ARG A 80 12.55 -5.94 1.47
CA ARG A 80 11.57 -6.04 0.37
C ARG A 80 10.75 -4.76 0.24
N SER A 81 10.21 -4.25 1.35
CA SER A 81 9.42 -3.02 1.35
C SER A 81 10.26 -1.81 0.93
N ALA A 82 11.46 -1.65 1.51
CA ALA A 82 12.39 -0.57 1.19
C ALA A 82 12.78 -0.55 -0.30
N ALA A 83 13.08 -1.72 -0.88
CA ALA A 83 13.51 -1.88 -2.27
C ALA A 83 12.45 -1.39 -3.26
N THR A 84 11.16 -1.61 -2.97
CA THR A 84 10.09 -1.15 -3.86
C THR A 84 10.06 0.37 -4.04
N GLY A 85 10.52 1.13 -3.05
CA GLY A 85 10.61 2.60 -3.14
C GLY A 85 11.58 3.11 -4.19
N LEU A 86 12.49 2.25 -4.67
CA LEU A 86 13.41 2.54 -5.78
C LEU A 86 13.12 1.67 -7.01
N GLY A 87 11.90 1.14 -7.13
CA GLY A 87 11.50 0.28 -8.24
C GLY A 87 12.28 -1.04 -8.28
N ARG A 88 12.74 -1.54 -7.13
CA ARG A 88 13.49 -2.80 -7.01
C ARG A 88 12.66 -3.88 -6.33
N GLY A 89 12.86 -5.11 -6.78
CA GLY A 89 12.45 -6.32 -6.08
C GLY A 89 13.63 -7.02 -5.43
N VAL A 90 13.34 -7.95 -4.52
CA VAL A 90 14.34 -8.75 -3.81
C VAL A 90 14.16 -10.23 -4.13
N ARG A 91 15.26 -10.97 -4.28
CA ARG A 91 15.27 -12.43 -4.34
C ARG A 91 16.21 -12.95 -3.25
N PRO A 92 15.72 -13.81 -2.32
CA PRO A 92 16.59 -14.42 -1.32
C PRO A 92 17.71 -15.23 -1.99
N LEU A 93 18.93 -15.14 -1.45
CA LEU A 93 20.08 -15.84 -2.01
C LEU A 93 20.09 -17.34 -1.72
N ASP A 94 19.45 -17.75 -0.63
CA ASP A 94 19.52 -19.10 -0.07
C ASP A 94 18.19 -19.50 0.60
N ALA A 95 18.14 -20.72 1.15
CA ALA A 95 16.94 -21.26 1.79
C ALA A 95 16.59 -20.55 3.10
N GLU A 96 17.61 -20.09 3.83
CA GLU A 96 17.45 -19.32 5.06
C GLU A 96 16.81 -17.96 4.77
N GLY A 97 17.31 -17.23 3.77
CA GLY A 97 16.67 -16.01 3.30
C GLY A 97 15.24 -16.24 2.83
N ARG A 98 14.95 -17.34 2.13
CA ARG A 98 13.56 -17.67 1.75
C ARG A 98 12.66 -17.88 2.97
N ALA A 99 13.20 -18.45 4.06
CA ALA A 99 12.46 -18.56 5.30
C ALA A 99 12.29 -17.19 5.96
N ALA A 100 13.37 -16.41 6.12
CA ALA A 100 13.35 -15.09 6.75
C ALA A 100 12.40 -14.11 6.05
N LEU A 101 12.29 -14.14 4.73
CA LEU A 101 11.38 -13.27 3.97
C LEU A 101 9.88 -13.50 4.31
N ARG A 102 9.54 -14.70 4.82
CA ARG A 102 8.18 -15.03 5.30
C ARG A 102 7.98 -14.74 6.79
N HIS A 103 9.03 -14.36 7.51
CA HIS A 103 9.00 -14.05 8.93
C HIS A 103 9.39 -12.59 9.12
N PRO A 104 8.44 -11.66 8.97
CA PRO A 104 8.72 -10.27 9.29
C PRO A 104 9.27 -10.12 10.71
N HIS A 105 10.21 -9.19 10.87
CA HIS A 105 10.98 -9.01 12.10
C HIS A 105 11.97 -10.12 12.44
N ASP A 106 12.35 -10.93 11.45
CA ASP A 106 13.43 -11.91 11.55
C ASP A 106 14.73 -11.30 12.12
N GLY A 107 15.48 -12.11 12.85
CA GLY A 107 16.70 -11.70 13.53
C GLY A 107 17.93 -11.63 12.62
N HIS A 108 17.86 -12.01 11.35
CA HIS A 108 19.01 -11.99 10.45
C HIS A 108 19.08 -10.71 9.62
N ALA A 109 20.30 -10.16 9.52
CA ALA A 109 20.55 -9.01 8.69
C ALA A 109 20.30 -9.34 7.20
N ALA A 110 19.63 -8.44 6.49
CA ALA A 110 19.15 -8.71 5.14
C ALA A 110 20.28 -8.96 4.14
N ARG A 111 20.11 -9.98 3.32
CA ARG A 111 20.93 -10.25 2.15
C ARG A 111 20.07 -10.79 1.01
N ALA A 112 20.13 -10.15 -0.15
CA ALA A 112 19.29 -10.51 -1.29
C ALA A 112 19.91 -10.08 -2.61
N ALA A 113 19.63 -10.84 -3.68
CA ALA A 113 19.80 -10.34 -5.03
C ALA A 113 18.72 -9.29 -5.31
N LEU A 114 19.10 -8.20 -5.95
CA LEU A 114 18.20 -7.13 -6.36
C LEU A 114 17.92 -7.24 -7.86
N TYR A 115 16.70 -6.89 -8.25
CA TYR A 115 16.31 -6.81 -9.64
C TYR A 115 15.37 -5.61 -9.87
N THR A 116 15.32 -5.09 -11.09
CA THR A 116 14.37 -4.05 -11.45
C THR A 116 12.97 -4.64 -11.51
N LEU A 117 11.99 -3.96 -10.90
CA LEU A 117 10.58 -4.29 -11.12
C LEU A 117 10.20 -3.84 -12.54
N ASP A 118 9.90 -4.80 -13.40
CA ASP A 118 9.44 -4.55 -14.77
C ASP A 118 7.97 -4.96 -14.92
N ALA A 119 7.17 -4.06 -15.47
CA ALA A 119 5.77 -4.27 -15.81
C ALA A 119 5.58 -5.43 -16.81
N SER A 120 6.54 -5.62 -17.72
CA SER A 120 6.46 -6.61 -18.81
C SER A 120 6.49 -8.06 -18.32
N GLU A 121 7.04 -8.29 -17.13
CA GLU A 121 7.14 -9.60 -16.47
C GLU A 121 6.05 -9.81 -15.39
N GLY A 122 5.12 -8.86 -15.27
CA GLY A 122 4.16 -8.79 -14.19
C GLY A 122 2.91 -9.67 -14.35
N ARG A 123 2.20 -9.89 -13.24
CA ARG A 123 0.87 -10.53 -13.27
C ARG A 123 -0.19 -9.46 -13.57
N PRO A 124 -1.16 -9.69 -14.45
CA PRO A 124 -2.19 -8.70 -14.73
C PRO A 124 -2.99 -8.36 -13.46
N VAL A 125 -3.42 -7.10 -13.36
CA VAL A 125 -4.14 -6.55 -12.21
C VAL A 125 -5.43 -5.91 -12.69
N SER A 126 -6.56 -6.27 -12.07
CA SER A 126 -7.84 -5.60 -12.27
C SER A 126 -7.87 -4.26 -11.52
N LEU A 127 -8.51 -3.24 -12.09
CA LEU A 127 -8.84 -2.01 -11.39
C LEU A 127 -10.32 -2.04 -10.97
N GLY A 128 -10.57 -1.94 -9.67
CA GLY A 128 -11.89 -1.78 -9.08
C GLY A 128 -12.13 -0.34 -8.64
N LEU A 129 -13.30 0.22 -8.95
CA LEU A 129 -13.71 1.56 -8.56
C LEU A 129 -15.06 1.53 -7.85
N LEU A 130 -15.15 2.19 -6.69
CA LEU A 130 -16.40 2.43 -5.97
C LEU A 130 -16.81 3.89 -6.15
N CYS A 131 -18.03 4.11 -6.64
CA CYS A 131 -18.55 5.48 -6.77
C CYS A 131 -20.08 5.53 -6.66
N ARG A 132 -20.63 6.73 -6.46
CA ARG A 132 -22.07 6.99 -6.59
C ARG A 132 -22.44 7.22 -8.05
N GLN A 133 -23.72 7.14 -8.37
CA GLN A 133 -24.23 7.47 -9.70
C GLN A 133 -23.79 8.86 -10.19
N SER A 134 -23.77 9.86 -9.30
CA SER A 134 -23.37 11.24 -9.61
C SER A 134 -21.88 11.41 -9.92
N GLU A 135 -21.05 10.42 -9.56
CA GLU A 135 -19.59 10.45 -9.72
C GLU A 135 -19.13 9.66 -10.96
N LEU A 136 -20.03 8.90 -11.60
CA LEU A 136 -19.70 8.00 -12.70
C LEU A 136 -19.04 8.71 -13.89
N ASP A 137 -19.56 9.86 -14.32
CA ASP A 137 -19.01 10.58 -15.48
C ASP A 137 -17.57 11.06 -15.23
N ALA A 138 -17.29 11.53 -14.01
CA ALA A 138 -15.95 11.93 -13.60
C ALA A 138 -15.00 10.73 -13.54
N VAL A 139 -15.45 9.60 -12.99
CA VAL A 139 -14.70 8.34 -12.97
C VAL A 139 -14.36 7.90 -14.39
N LEU A 140 -15.35 7.82 -15.30
CA LEU A 140 -15.15 7.41 -16.70
C LEU A 140 -14.18 8.34 -17.43
N THR A 141 -14.26 9.65 -17.19
CA THR A 141 -13.35 10.65 -17.78
C THR A 141 -11.90 10.46 -17.34
N SER A 142 -11.67 9.95 -16.13
CA SER A 142 -10.32 9.72 -15.59
C SER A 142 -9.63 8.46 -16.12
N LEU A 143 -10.42 7.47 -16.60
CA LEU A 143 -9.92 6.14 -16.96
C LEU A 143 -8.86 6.12 -18.07
N PRO A 144 -8.90 6.94 -19.13
CA PRO A 144 -7.88 6.91 -20.18
C PRO A 144 -6.44 7.06 -19.65
N ALA A 145 -6.24 7.70 -18.50
CA ALA A 145 -4.93 7.79 -17.85
C ALA A 145 -4.39 6.43 -17.36
N GLN A 146 -5.26 5.44 -17.16
CA GLN A 146 -4.92 4.10 -16.65
C GLN A 146 -4.64 3.09 -17.78
N VAL A 147 -4.69 3.52 -19.04
CA VAL A 147 -4.34 2.68 -20.19
C VAL A 147 -2.90 2.19 -20.07
N GLY A 148 -2.67 0.93 -20.44
CA GLY A 148 -1.33 0.35 -20.58
C GLY A 148 -0.84 -0.47 -19.39
N TRP A 149 -1.54 -0.48 -18.25
CA TRP A 149 -1.21 -1.37 -17.12
C TRP A 149 -2.33 -2.31 -16.71
N THR A 150 -3.57 -2.03 -17.10
CA THR A 150 -4.73 -2.90 -16.90
C THR A 150 -5.59 -2.98 -18.16
N ASP A 151 -6.27 -4.10 -18.33
CA ASP A 151 -7.27 -4.37 -19.36
C ASP A 151 -8.63 -4.79 -18.77
N ASP A 152 -8.78 -4.75 -17.43
CA ASP A 152 -10.00 -5.10 -16.71
C ASP A 152 -10.34 -4.05 -15.67
N ILE A 153 -11.42 -3.31 -15.91
CA ILE A 153 -11.94 -2.28 -15.04
C ILE A 153 -13.37 -2.64 -14.62
N ALA A 154 -13.58 -2.78 -13.31
CA ALA A 154 -14.89 -2.97 -12.71
C ALA A 154 -15.26 -1.72 -11.91
N ILE A 155 -16.40 -1.12 -12.23
CA ILE A 155 -17.00 0.00 -11.50
C ILE A 155 -18.25 -0.51 -10.80
N LEU A 156 -18.30 -0.36 -9.48
CA LEU A 156 -19.47 -0.70 -8.68
C LEU A 156 -20.11 0.57 -8.13
N LEU A 157 -21.32 0.86 -8.60
CA LEU A 157 -22.11 1.99 -8.19
C LEU A 157 -22.81 1.71 -6.86
N ASP A 158 -22.74 2.65 -5.91
CA ASP A 158 -23.69 2.74 -4.79
C ASP A 158 -25.04 3.24 -5.33
N SER A 159 -25.87 2.29 -5.79
CA SER A 159 -27.17 2.55 -6.40
C SER A 159 -27.99 1.26 -6.50
N ASP A 160 -29.31 1.40 -6.52
CA ASP A 160 -30.25 0.34 -6.88
C ASP A 160 -30.56 0.33 -8.39
N VAL A 161 -30.06 1.33 -9.13
CA VAL A 161 -30.30 1.46 -10.57
C VAL A 161 -29.33 0.58 -11.34
N THR A 162 -29.86 -0.37 -12.11
CA THR A 162 -29.05 -1.24 -12.96
C THR A 162 -28.45 -0.45 -14.13
N PRO A 163 -27.12 -0.42 -14.29
CA PRO A 163 -26.46 0.28 -15.40
C PRO A 163 -26.52 -0.57 -16.68
N PRO A 164 -26.21 0.02 -17.85
CA PRO A 164 -26.19 -0.68 -19.14
C PRO A 164 -25.14 -1.82 -19.25
N GLY A 165 -24.26 -1.98 -18.26
CA GLY A 165 -23.26 -3.04 -18.21
C GLY A 165 -21.89 -2.58 -18.72
N ALA A 166 -21.52 -2.98 -19.95
CA ALA A 166 -20.23 -2.59 -20.54
C ALA A 166 -20.26 -1.16 -21.09
N VAL A 167 -19.18 -0.40 -20.87
CA VAL A 167 -19.05 0.99 -21.33
C VAL A 167 -17.81 1.12 -22.21
N SER A 168 -17.91 1.87 -23.31
CA SER A 168 -16.76 2.17 -24.16
C SER A 168 -15.97 3.34 -23.59
N VAL A 169 -14.66 3.16 -23.44
CA VAL A 169 -13.74 4.19 -22.94
C VAL A 169 -12.52 4.21 -23.86
N ALA A 170 -12.10 5.41 -24.25
CA ALA A 170 -10.97 5.60 -25.15
C ALA A 170 -9.70 4.92 -24.62
N GLY A 171 -9.02 4.17 -25.49
CA GLY A 171 -7.79 3.46 -25.17
C GLY A 171 -7.97 2.07 -24.53
N PHE A 172 -9.20 1.67 -24.18
CA PHE A 172 -9.49 0.32 -23.69
C PHE A 172 -10.17 -0.55 -24.75
N PRO A 173 -9.94 -1.87 -24.75
CA PRO A 173 -10.65 -2.78 -25.62
C PRO A 173 -12.14 -2.88 -25.22
N ALA A 174 -12.98 -3.26 -26.19
CA ALA A 174 -14.41 -3.44 -25.94
C ALA A 174 -14.66 -4.44 -24.80
N GLY A 175 -15.49 -4.04 -23.83
CA GLY A 175 -15.81 -4.88 -22.67
C GLY A 175 -14.76 -4.91 -21.55
N ALA A 176 -13.69 -4.12 -21.64
CA ALA A 176 -12.73 -3.93 -20.55
C ALA A 176 -13.35 -3.18 -19.37
N VAL A 177 -14.14 -2.13 -19.64
CA VAL A 177 -14.80 -1.30 -18.63
C VAL A 177 -16.22 -1.79 -18.43
N ARG A 178 -16.52 -2.23 -17.21
CA ARG A 178 -17.82 -2.76 -16.81
C ARG A 178 -18.35 -1.99 -15.61
N VAL A 179 -19.60 -1.56 -15.70
CA VAL A 179 -20.32 -0.89 -14.64
C VAL A 179 -21.42 -1.82 -14.15
N THR A 180 -21.51 -1.98 -12.83
CA THR A 180 -22.62 -2.65 -12.14
C THR A 180 -23.05 -1.79 -10.96
N ALA A 181 -24.20 -2.10 -10.36
CA ALA A 181 -24.71 -1.38 -9.20
C ALA A 181 -25.04 -2.34 -8.07
N ARG A 182 -24.84 -1.86 -6.84
CA ARG A 182 -25.27 -2.49 -5.59
C ARG A 182 -25.40 -1.38 -4.53
N PRO A 183 -26.51 -1.29 -3.78
CA PRO A 183 -26.60 -0.34 -2.69
C PRO A 183 -25.53 -0.64 -1.63
N LEU A 184 -24.89 0.41 -1.09
CA LEU A 184 -23.87 0.29 -0.05
C LEU A 184 -24.45 -0.32 1.24
N GLU A 185 -25.70 0.00 1.57
CA GLU A 185 -26.40 -0.44 2.78
C GLU A 185 -25.61 -0.17 4.08
N GLY A 186 -24.80 0.90 4.07
CA GLY A 186 -23.92 1.27 5.19
C GLY A 186 -22.81 0.26 5.50
N ASN A 187 -22.49 -0.68 4.60
CA ASN A 187 -21.48 -1.72 4.82
C ASN A 187 -20.36 -1.65 3.76
N PHE A 188 -19.28 -0.95 4.09
CA PHE A 188 -18.15 -0.74 3.18
C PHE A 188 -17.40 -2.04 2.85
N ALA A 189 -17.21 -2.94 3.82
CA ALA A 189 -16.62 -4.25 3.55
C ALA A 189 -17.46 -5.08 2.56
N ALA A 190 -18.78 -5.11 2.71
CA ALA A 190 -19.65 -5.81 1.76
C ALA A 190 -19.53 -5.23 0.36
N GLN A 191 -19.45 -3.89 0.23
CA GLN A 191 -19.27 -3.23 -1.06
C GLN A 191 -17.92 -3.54 -1.69
N ARG A 192 -16.82 -3.50 -0.91
CA ARG A 192 -15.49 -3.90 -1.39
C ARG A 192 -15.43 -5.37 -1.80
N ASN A 193 -16.11 -6.25 -1.06
CA ASN A 193 -16.17 -7.68 -1.38
C ASN A 193 -16.96 -7.94 -2.66
N ALA A 194 -18.07 -7.23 -2.86
CA ALA A 194 -18.85 -7.30 -4.09
C ALA A 194 -18.02 -6.82 -5.29
N LEU A 195 -17.28 -5.71 -5.14
CA LEU A 195 -16.36 -5.22 -6.18
C LEU A 195 -15.21 -6.21 -6.44
N GLN A 196 -14.60 -6.77 -5.40
CA GLN A 196 -13.50 -7.74 -5.52
C GLN A 196 -13.92 -8.98 -6.33
N ALA A 197 -15.17 -9.43 -6.17
CA ALA A 197 -15.73 -10.56 -6.91
C ALA A 197 -15.90 -10.31 -8.41
N LEU A 198 -15.85 -9.05 -8.86
CA LEU A 198 -15.93 -8.69 -10.28
C LEU A 198 -14.60 -8.79 -11.01
N ALA A 199 -13.48 -8.95 -10.28
CA ALA A 199 -12.14 -9.03 -10.86
C ALA A 199 -12.02 -10.20 -11.85
N ARG A 200 -11.51 -9.93 -13.05
CA ARG A 200 -11.12 -10.99 -14.00
C ARG A 200 -9.72 -11.52 -13.73
N HIS A 201 -8.87 -10.74 -13.07
CA HIS A 201 -7.51 -11.12 -12.71
C HIS A 201 -7.42 -11.62 -11.27
N ALA A 202 -6.32 -12.32 -10.99
CA ALA A 202 -6.05 -12.86 -9.65
C ALA A 202 -5.77 -11.77 -8.60
N TRP A 203 -5.39 -10.56 -9.04
CA TRP A 203 -5.14 -9.40 -8.20
C TRP A 203 -6.04 -8.24 -8.63
N MET A 204 -6.52 -7.46 -7.67
CA MET A 204 -7.27 -6.24 -7.89
C MET A 204 -6.74 -5.12 -7.01
N LEU A 205 -6.55 -3.93 -7.59
CA LEU A 205 -6.47 -2.68 -6.85
C LEU A 205 -7.88 -2.09 -6.76
N GLN A 206 -8.32 -1.73 -5.56
CA GLN A 206 -9.57 -0.97 -5.37
C GLN A 206 -9.30 0.50 -5.02
N LEU A 207 -10.05 1.42 -5.63
CA LEU A 207 -10.04 2.85 -5.36
C LEU A 207 -11.46 3.37 -5.11
N ASP A 208 -11.57 4.41 -4.28
CA ASP A 208 -12.80 5.17 -4.11
C ASP A 208 -12.86 6.32 -5.16
N ALA A 209 -14.03 6.90 -5.42
CA ALA A 209 -14.23 7.91 -6.47
C ALA A 209 -13.41 9.20 -6.30
N ASP A 210 -13.02 9.51 -5.07
CA ASP A 210 -12.19 10.65 -4.68
C ASP A 210 -10.68 10.29 -4.59
N GLU A 211 -10.34 9.07 -4.98
CA GLU A 211 -8.97 8.57 -5.05
C GLU A 211 -8.49 8.42 -6.50
N THR A 212 -7.21 8.69 -6.73
CA THR A 212 -6.56 8.51 -8.03
C THR A 212 -5.22 7.81 -7.88
N LEU A 213 -4.81 7.10 -8.92
CA LEU A 213 -3.49 6.49 -9.01
C LEU A 213 -2.70 7.13 -10.15
N ASP A 214 -1.47 7.54 -9.86
CA ASP A 214 -0.56 8.01 -10.91
C ASP A 214 -0.26 6.87 -11.91
N PRO A 215 -0.28 7.12 -13.24
CA PRO A 215 -0.05 6.08 -14.23
C PRO A 215 1.32 5.38 -14.13
N ALA A 216 2.37 6.08 -13.71
CA ALA A 216 3.68 5.45 -13.46
C ALA A 216 3.63 4.55 -12.22
N THR A 217 2.80 4.90 -11.22
CA THR A 217 2.49 4.00 -10.11
C THR A 217 1.75 2.74 -10.61
N GLY A 218 0.70 2.93 -11.40
CA GLY A 218 -0.10 1.84 -12.00
C GLY A 218 0.73 0.83 -12.79
N ARG A 219 1.67 1.30 -13.60
CA ARG A 219 2.54 0.44 -14.41
C ARG A 219 3.37 -0.57 -13.61
N LEU A 220 3.71 -0.32 -12.34
CA LEU A 220 4.45 -1.31 -11.55
C LEU A 220 3.56 -2.27 -10.74
N LEU A 221 2.23 -2.08 -10.70
CA LEU A 221 1.36 -2.98 -9.94
C LEU A 221 1.47 -4.45 -10.41
N PRO A 222 1.58 -4.74 -11.73
CA PRO A 222 1.81 -6.11 -12.20
C PRO A 222 3.09 -6.74 -11.65
N ALA A 223 4.18 -5.96 -11.57
CA ALA A 223 5.46 -6.40 -11.03
C ALA A 223 5.37 -6.64 -9.51
N LEU A 224 4.65 -5.77 -8.78
CA LEU A 224 4.39 -5.95 -7.35
C LEU A 224 3.53 -7.20 -7.08
N ALA A 225 2.52 -7.45 -7.89
CA ALA A 225 1.70 -8.67 -7.81
C ALA A 225 2.52 -9.94 -8.11
N ALA A 226 3.48 -9.87 -9.03
CA ALA A 226 4.43 -10.95 -9.31
C ALA A 226 5.38 -11.20 -8.13
N LEU A 227 5.96 -10.14 -7.56
CA LEU A 227 6.78 -10.20 -6.35
C LEU A 227 6.02 -10.86 -5.19
N ALA A 228 4.78 -10.43 -4.94
CA ALA A 228 3.93 -10.99 -3.89
C ALA A 228 3.63 -12.48 -4.10
N GLY A 229 3.37 -12.89 -5.34
CA GLY A 229 3.06 -14.28 -5.68
C GLY A 229 4.20 -15.26 -5.39
N ALA A 230 5.45 -14.81 -5.36
CA ALA A 230 6.60 -15.65 -5.00
C ALA A 230 6.66 -15.98 -3.48
N ASP A 231 6.02 -15.15 -2.64
CA ASP A 231 6.22 -15.16 -1.19
C ASP A 231 4.94 -15.51 -0.38
N ALA A 232 3.93 -16.09 -1.04
CA ALA A 232 2.60 -16.35 -0.46
C ALA A 232 1.89 -15.09 0.09
N VAL A 233 2.31 -13.89 -0.36
CA VAL A 233 1.66 -12.63 -0.03
C VAL A 233 0.35 -12.53 -0.79
N ARG A 234 -0.69 -12.08 -0.09
CA ARG A 234 -2.06 -11.94 -0.60
C ARG A 234 -2.56 -10.50 -0.60
N SER A 235 -1.88 -9.61 0.12
CA SER A 235 -2.29 -8.21 0.30
C SER A 235 -1.09 -7.27 0.28
N ILE A 236 -1.18 -6.20 -0.50
CA ILE A 236 -0.14 -5.17 -0.59
C ILE A 236 -0.74 -3.84 -0.15
N GLY A 237 -0.08 -3.24 0.84
CA GLY A 237 -0.34 -1.88 1.30
C GLY A 237 0.30 -0.85 0.37
N LEU A 238 -0.47 0.16 -0.01
CA LEU A 238 0.03 1.35 -0.72
C LEU A 238 -0.09 2.58 0.20
N PRO A 239 0.87 3.50 0.20
CA PRO A 239 0.70 4.74 0.93
C PRO A 239 -0.43 5.56 0.30
N ARG A 240 -1.18 6.28 1.13
CA ARG A 240 -2.22 7.20 0.72
C ARG A 240 -1.84 8.64 1.09
N PHE A 241 -1.84 9.49 0.07
CA PHE A 241 -1.61 10.92 0.17
C PHE A 241 -2.96 11.61 0.40
N ASN A 242 -3.37 11.74 1.66
CA ASN A 242 -4.55 12.53 2.02
C ASN A 242 -4.25 14.01 1.83
N ARG A 243 -4.80 14.63 0.77
CA ARG A 243 -4.66 16.06 0.49
C ARG A 243 -5.95 16.79 0.82
N VAL A 244 -5.93 17.55 1.92
CA VAL A 244 -7.06 18.39 2.32
C VAL A 244 -6.87 19.78 1.74
N ASP A 245 -7.77 20.17 0.82
CA ASP A 245 -7.66 21.40 0.04
C ASP A 245 -6.26 21.59 -0.60
N GLY A 246 -5.68 20.48 -1.08
CA GLY A 246 -4.35 20.43 -1.72
C GLY A 246 -3.17 20.25 -0.77
N VAL A 247 -3.35 20.39 0.54
CA VAL A 247 -2.29 20.25 1.54
C VAL A 247 -2.19 18.80 2.04
N LEU A 248 -1.00 18.20 1.97
CA LEU A 248 -0.76 16.86 2.50
C LEU A 248 -0.94 16.83 4.01
N SER A 249 -1.76 15.90 4.48
CA SER A 249 -2.04 15.69 5.89
C SER A 249 -0.92 14.94 6.63
N ASP A 250 -0.75 15.25 7.91
CA ASP A 250 0.16 14.61 8.85
C ASP A 250 -0.17 13.13 9.14
N VAL A 251 -1.33 12.61 8.69
CA VAL A 251 -1.62 11.16 8.73
C VAL A 251 -0.84 10.34 7.69
N TYR A 252 -0.15 11.01 6.74
CA TYR A 252 0.71 10.33 5.77
C TYR A 252 1.71 9.38 6.48
N PRO A 253 1.87 8.12 6.03
CA PRO A 253 1.39 7.55 4.76
C PRO A 253 0.01 6.88 4.77
N ASP A 254 -0.78 6.89 5.85
CA ASP A 254 -2.12 6.28 5.94
C ASP A 254 -2.33 5.02 5.05
N VAL A 255 -1.49 4.01 5.26
CA VAL A 255 -1.33 2.87 4.34
C VAL A 255 -2.65 2.14 4.13
N GLN A 256 -3.03 1.95 2.86
CA GLN A 256 -4.22 1.24 2.43
C GLN A 256 -3.85 -0.12 1.82
N TYR A 257 -4.32 -1.19 2.44
CA TYR A 257 -4.16 -2.57 1.93
C TYR A 257 -5.23 -2.89 0.89
N ARG A 258 -5.08 -2.29 -0.30
CA ARG A 258 -6.10 -2.30 -1.38
C ARG A 258 -5.66 -2.99 -2.66
N LEU A 259 -4.38 -3.37 -2.81
CA LEU A 259 -3.94 -4.28 -3.87
C LEU A 259 -3.95 -5.70 -3.31
N ASN A 260 -5.01 -6.46 -3.61
CA ASN A 260 -5.26 -7.73 -2.97
C ASN A 260 -5.53 -8.84 -3.98
N ARG A 261 -5.24 -10.09 -3.58
CA ARG A 261 -5.76 -11.26 -4.28
C ARG A 261 -7.29 -11.21 -4.31
N ASN A 262 -7.90 -11.61 -5.42
CA ASN A 262 -9.35 -11.52 -5.63
C ASN A 262 -10.20 -12.38 -4.67
N ASP A 263 -9.57 -13.32 -3.98
CA ASP A 263 -10.18 -14.18 -2.96
C ASP A 263 -10.04 -13.62 -1.52
N VAL A 264 -9.24 -12.57 -1.31
CA VAL A 264 -9.19 -11.86 -0.02
C VAL A 264 -10.53 -11.17 0.22
N ARG A 265 -10.99 -11.21 1.47
CA ARG A 265 -12.25 -10.59 1.90
C ARG A 265 -11.97 -9.49 2.91
N TYR A 266 -12.70 -8.39 2.78
CA TYR A 266 -12.71 -7.30 3.74
C TYR A 266 -13.69 -7.59 4.87
N ALA A 267 -13.38 -7.11 6.06
CA ALA A 267 -14.28 -7.06 7.21
C ALA A 267 -14.19 -5.72 7.92
N GLY A 268 -15.24 -5.39 8.67
CA GLY A 268 -15.46 -4.07 9.27
C GLY A 268 -16.53 -3.30 8.51
N ARG A 269 -17.53 -2.78 9.23
CA ARG A 269 -18.63 -2.03 8.60
C ARG A 269 -18.12 -0.71 8.03
N VAL A 270 -17.33 0.01 8.83
CA VAL A 270 -16.49 1.15 8.44
C VAL A 270 -15.02 0.84 8.76
N HIS A 271 -14.09 1.55 8.13
CA HIS A 271 -12.64 1.30 8.29
C HIS A 271 -12.25 -0.16 8.02
N GLU A 272 -12.85 -0.72 6.99
CA GLU A 272 -12.71 -2.09 6.56
C GLU A 272 -11.26 -2.46 6.26
N ARG A 273 -10.88 -3.69 6.58
CA ARG A 273 -9.54 -4.23 6.34
C ARG A 273 -9.60 -5.61 5.71
N PRO A 274 -8.63 -5.97 4.86
CA PRO A 274 -8.53 -7.34 4.37
C PRO A 274 -8.28 -8.31 5.53
N GLN A 275 -9.02 -9.42 5.52
CA GLN A 275 -8.83 -10.56 6.41
C GLN A 275 -7.82 -11.51 5.78
N LEU A 276 -6.71 -11.73 6.49
CA LEU A 276 -5.63 -12.62 6.08
C LEU A 276 -5.59 -13.80 7.06
N ALA A 277 -5.78 -15.01 6.55
CA ALA A 277 -5.89 -16.21 7.38
C ALA A 277 -4.57 -16.51 8.11
N GLY A 278 -3.44 -16.35 7.42
CA GLY A 278 -2.09 -16.41 8.00
C GLY A 278 -1.68 -15.12 8.73
N GLY A 279 -2.57 -14.12 8.83
CA GLY A 279 -2.31 -12.85 9.47
C GLY A 279 -1.43 -11.91 8.64
N TRP A 280 -0.85 -10.92 9.32
CA TRP A 280 -0.05 -9.86 8.71
C TRP A 280 1.17 -10.31 7.88
N PRO A 281 1.83 -11.47 8.10
CA PRO A 281 2.92 -11.94 7.23
C PRO A 281 2.48 -12.25 5.79
N GLU A 282 1.19 -12.46 5.54
CA GLU A 282 0.62 -12.57 4.18
C GLU A 282 0.48 -11.20 3.50
N SER A 283 1.03 -10.14 4.08
CA SER A 283 1.03 -8.80 3.51
C SER A 283 2.43 -8.17 3.50
N PHE A 284 2.58 -7.06 2.79
CA PHE A 284 3.66 -6.10 3.01
C PHE A 284 3.24 -4.72 2.50
N ILE A 285 4.05 -3.69 2.76
CA ILE A 285 3.84 -2.34 2.24
C ILE A 285 4.76 -2.09 1.05
N SER A 286 4.20 -1.68 -0.07
CA SER A 286 4.99 -1.12 -1.18
C SER A 286 5.23 0.35 -0.90
N LEU A 287 6.43 0.82 -1.21
CA LEU A 287 6.84 2.22 -1.14
C LEU A 287 6.95 2.85 -2.54
N HIS A 288 6.50 2.13 -3.56
CA HIS A 288 6.40 2.65 -4.93
C HIS A 288 5.12 3.47 -5.10
N GLY A 289 5.28 4.79 -5.28
CA GLY A 289 4.16 5.71 -5.52
C GLY A 289 3.07 5.59 -4.44
N GLY A 290 1.82 5.88 -4.79
CA GLY A 290 0.69 5.65 -3.88
C GLY A 290 -0.64 6.20 -4.37
N ILE A 291 -1.63 6.14 -3.49
CA ILE A 291 -3.02 6.56 -3.75
C ILE A 291 -3.16 8.04 -3.39
N GLU A 292 -3.53 8.87 -4.35
CA GLU A 292 -3.82 10.29 -4.13
C GLU A 292 -5.29 10.46 -3.75
N HIS A 293 -5.56 10.95 -2.55
CA HIS A 293 -6.91 11.10 -2.00
C HIS A 293 -7.23 12.58 -1.78
N ARG A 294 -8.16 13.13 -2.57
CA ARG A 294 -8.46 14.56 -2.56
C ARG A 294 -9.69 14.84 -1.71
N LEU A 295 -9.49 15.55 -0.62
CA LEU A 295 -10.52 15.87 0.36
C LEU A 295 -10.74 17.37 0.45
N SER A 296 -11.99 17.77 0.66
CA SER A 296 -12.30 19.12 1.12
C SER A 296 -12.36 19.16 2.64
N ARG A 297 -12.05 20.31 3.26
CA ARG A 297 -12.26 20.50 4.70
C ARG A 297 -13.69 20.18 5.15
N ALA A 298 -14.68 20.59 4.35
CA ALA A 298 -16.08 20.30 4.62
C ALA A 298 -16.38 18.80 4.62
N HIS A 299 -15.76 18.05 3.69
CA HIS A 299 -15.86 16.60 3.66
C HIS A 299 -15.25 15.99 4.93
N VAL A 300 -14.04 16.42 5.34
CA VAL A 300 -13.35 15.92 6.53
C VAL A 300 -14.21 16.10 7.78
N ALA A 301 -14.71 17.32 8.04
CA ALA A 301 -15.57 17.61 9.19
C ALA A 301 -16.91 16.86 9.19
N GLY A 302 -17.45 16.54 8.00
CA GLY A 302 -18.69 15.79 7.85
C GLY A 302 -18.52 14.26 7.86
N ARG A 303 -17.30 13.74 7.62
CA ARG A 303 -17.04 12.30 7.48
C ARG A 303 -17.08 11.58 8.82
N SER A 304 -16.36 12.06 9.83
CA SER A 304 -16.30 11.39 11.14
C SER A 304 -17.67 11.28 11.79
N ARG A 305 -18.51 12.32 11.65
CA ARG A 305 -19.92 12.30 12.12
C ARG A 305 -20.78 11.26 11.40
N ARG A 306 -20.60 11.12 10.08
CA ARG A 306 -21.32 10.10 9.29
C ARG A 306 -20.89 8.69 9.65
N TYR A 307 -19.60 8.45 9.84
CA TYR A 307 -19.11 7.13 10.23
C TYR A 307 -19.51 6.75 11.63
N GLU A 308 -19.46 7.69 12.58
CA GLU A 308 -19.96 7.47 13.94
C GLU A 308 -21.46 7.14 13.94
N ALA A 309 -22.25 7.77 13.06
CA ALA A 309 -23.67 7.43 12.91
C ALA A 309 -23.90 6.04 12.29
N LEU A 310 -23.01 5.57 11.40
CA LEU A 310 -23.11 4.26 10.73
C LEU A 310 -22.62 3.10 11.61
N ASP A 311 -21.58 3.35 12.41
CA ASP A 311 -20.96 2.39 13.32
C ASP A 311 -20.47 3.12 14.59
N PRO A 312 -21.34 3.28 15.61
CA PRO A 312 -21.01 4.01 16.83
C PRO A 312 -19.76 3.49 17.54
N GLY A 313 -18.89 4.40 17.95
CA GLY A 313 -17.57 4.14 18.53
C GLY A 313 -16.47 3.84 17.50
N ARG A 314 -16.79 3.86 16.21
CA ARG A 314 -15.84 3.60 15.11
C ARG A 314 -15.66 4.78 14.18
N GLY A 315 -16.29 5.94 14.41
CA GLY A 315 -16.19 7.10 13.52
C GLY A 315 -14.86 7.87 13.59
N ARG A 316 -14.00 7.54 14.56
CA ARG A 316 -12.65 8.12 14.78
C ARG A 316 -12.63 9.64 14.72
N PRO A 317 -13.41 10.36 15.55
CA PRO A 317 -13.44 11.82 15.56
C PRO A 317 -12.06 12.46 15.77
N GLU A 318 -11.15 11.78 16.47
CA GLU A 318 -9.75 12.18 16.65
C GLU A 318 -8.93 12.22 15.34
N GLU A 319 -9.34 11.48 14.30
CA GLU A 319 -8.69 11.54 12.98
C GLU A 319 -8.98 12.85 12.25
N GLU A 320 -10.01 13.61 12.63
CA GLU A 320 -10.33 14.90 12.03
C GLU A 320 -9.15 15.88 12.21
N ASP A 321 -8.70 16.06 13.46
CA ASP A 321 -7.58 16.96 13.78
C ASP A 321 -6.27 16.53 13.11
N ALA A 322 -6.04 15.21 13.03
CA ALA A 322 -4.86 14.67 12.37
C ALA A 322 -4.92 14.89 10.85
N LEU A 323 -6.10 14.72 10.24
CA LEU A 323 -6.33 14.98 8.82
C LEU A 323 -6.13 16.45 8.46
N LEU A 324 -6.57 17.36 9.32
CA LEU A 324 -6.44 18.80 9.10
C LEU A 324 -5.04 19.35 9.39
N ARG A 325 -4.19 18.62 10.12
CA ARG A 325 -2.82 19.02 10.41
C ARG A 325 -1.94 18.83 9.16
N PRO A 326 -1.17 19.84 8.72
CA PRO A 326 -0.21 19.69 7.64
C PRO A 326 0.93 18.73 7.99
N TYR A 327 1.33 17.92 7.02
CA TYR A 327 2.48 17.02 7.12
C TYR A 327 3.77 17.77 7.46
N ARG A 328 4.57 17.17 8.34
CA ARG A 328 5.93 17.62 8.70
C ARG A 328 6.87 16.43 8.77
N ASP A 329 7.98 16.50 8.03
CA ASP A 329 9.08 15.53 8.07
C ASP A 329 9.69 15.36 9.46
#